data_AF-A0AAW7ZW00-F1
#
_entry.id   AF-A0AAW7ZW00-F1
#
_cell.length_a   1.000
_cell.length_b   1.000
_cell.length_c   1.000
_cell.angle_alpha   90.00
_cell.angle_beta   90.00
_cell.angle_gamma   90.00
#
_symmetry.space_group_name_H-M   'P 1'
#
loop_
_entity.id
_entity.type
_entity.pdbx_description
1 polymer ?
#
loop_
_entity_poly.entity_id
_entity_poly.type
_entity_poly.pdbx_seq_one_letter_code
_entity_poly.pdbx_strand_id
1 'polypeptide(L)'
;MPEKNFIVKIVCRNGEYEHSSVKLVASDTEANASQTALLNECRDEVEALSFEDGGVYDLGGEFFYQVKSCQQLPPEDAEILLRYL
;
A
#
# COMPACT_ATOMS: atom_id res chain seq x y z
N MET A 1 16.48 -2.64 13.69
CA MET A 1 16.67 -3.77 12.75
C MET A 1 17.07 -3.19 11.41
N PRO A 2 17.82 -3.89 10.54
CA PRO A 2 18.09 -3.37 9.19
C PRO A 2 16.77 -3.18 8.44
N GLU A 3 16.62 -2.06 7.74
CA GLU A 3 15.45 -1.78 6.89
C GLU A 3 15.35 -2.87 5.81
N LYS A 4 14.15 -3.44 5.68
CA LYS A 4 13.81 -4.45 4.67
C LYS A 4 12.94 -3.79 3.62
N ASN A 5 13.07 -4.22 2.37
CA ASN A 5 12.19 -3.77 1.31
C ASN A 5 11.01 -4.72 1.17
N PHE A 6 9.82 -4.16 1.00
CA PHE A 6 8.58 -4.89 0.78
C PHE A 6 7.94 -4.40 -0.51
N ILE A 7 7.46 -5.34 -1.32
CA ILE A 7 6.56 -5.05 -2.43
C ILE A 7 5.12 -5.18 -1.94
N VAL A 8 4.36 -4.10 -2.05
CA VAL A 8 2.97 -4.03 -1.60
C VAL A 8 2.08 -3.77 -2.80
N LYS A 9 1.09 -4.64 -3.01
CA LYS A 9 0.05 -4.43 -4.01
C LYS A 9 -1.19 -3.89 -3.33
N ILE A 10 -1.67 -2.74 -3.78
CA ILE A 10 -2.91 -2.11 -3.33
C ILE A 10 -3.94 -2.21 -4.45
N VAL A 11 -5.18 -2.49 -4.08
CA VAL A 11 -6.33 -2.42 -4.97
C VAL A 11 -7.20 -1.26 -4.51
N CYS A 12 -7.56 -0.39 -5.44
CA CYS A 12 -8.52 0.70 -5.27
C CYS A 12 -9.80 0.35 -6.03
N ARG A 13 -10.95 0.57 -5.40
CA ARG A 13 -12.27 0.42 -6.01
C ARG A 13 -13.09 1.69 -5.87
N ASN A 14 -13.82 2.03 -6.92
CA ASN A 14 -14.85 3.07 -6.93
C ASN A 14 -16.00 2.59 -7.83
N GLY A 15 -17.11 2.17 -7.22
CA GLY A 15 -18.21 1.53 -7.94
C GLY A 15 -17.76 0.26 -8.67
N GLU A 16 -17.95 0.22 -10.00
CA GLU A 16 -17.51 -0.89 -10.85
C GLU A 16 -16.04 -0.78 -11.30
N TYR A 17 -15.38 0.35 -11.03
CA TYR A 17 -13.98 0.55 -11.38
C TYR A 17 -13.07 -0.11 -10.35
N GLU A 18 -12.13 -0.92 -10.83
CA GLU A 18 -11.04 -1.49 -10.02
C GLU A 18 -9.70 -1.13 -10.66
N HIS A 19 -8.79 -0.60 -9.85
CA HIS A 19 -7.40 -0.35 -10.21
C HIS A 19 -6.47 -1.02 -9.21
N SER A 20 -5.29 -1.45 -9.65
CA SER A 20 -4.25 -1.91 -8.72
C SER A 20 -2.94 -1.20 -8.96
N SER A 21 -2.32 -0.77 -7.87
CA SER A 21 -0.98 -0.18 -7.86
C SER A 21 -0.02 -1.07 -7.07
N VAL A 22 1.27 -0.95 -7.38
CA VAL A 22 2.35 -1.65 -6.70
C VAL A 22 3.31 -0.61 -6.14
N LYS A 23 3.68 -0.77 -4.87
CA LYS A 23 4.58 0.12 -4.14
C LYS A 23 5.76 -0.67 -3.62
N LEU A 24 6.93 -0.07 -3.68
CA LEU A 24 8.14 -0.57 -3.01
C LEU A 24 8.36 0.27 -1.75
N VAL A 25 8.33 -0.38 -0.59
CA VAL A 25 8.37 0.30 0.72
C VAL A 25 9.47 -0.29 1.58
N ALA A 26 10.34 0.58 2.10
CA ALA A 26 11.31 0.22 3.13
C ALA A 26 10.61 0.24 4.51
N SER A 27 10.69 -0.87 5.25
CA SER A 27 10.09 -0.99 6.58
C SER A 27 10.76 -2.08 7.41
N ASP A 28 10.40 -2.17 8.69
CA ASP A 28 10.86 -3.20 9.61
C ASP A 28 9.94 -4.44 9.62
N THR A 29 8.65 -4.24 9.37
CA THR A 29 7.62 -5.29 9.39
C THR A 29 6.67 -5.21 8.20
N GLU A 30 6.05 -6.34 7.88
CA GLU A 30 5.02 -6.42 6.82
C GLU A 30 3.80 -5.54 7.12
N ALA A 31 3.41 -5.45 8.40
CA ALA A 31 2.29 -4.63 8.85
C ALA A 31 2.58 -3.13 8.61
N ASN A 32 3.75 -2.65 9.02
CA ASN A 32 4.15 -1.26 8.83
C ASN A 32 4.32 -0.92 7.34
N ALA A 33 4.89 -1.82 6.54
CA ALA A 33 4.99 -1.64 5.10
C ALA A 33 3.61 -1.55 4.45
N SER A 34 2.69 -2.44 4.82
CA SER A 34 1.32 -2.48 4.32
C SER A 34 0.56 -1.19 4.65
N GLN A 35 0.64 -0.74 5.91
CA GLN A 35 0.00 0.49 6.36
C GLN A 35 0.58 1.71 5.66
N THR A 36 1.91 1.82 5.58
CA THR A 36 2.60 2.93 4.91
C THR A 36 2.22 3.01 3.42
N ALA A 37 2.22 1.87 2.73
CA ALA A 37 1.84 1.82 1.33
C ALA A 37 0.38 2.29 1.13
N LEU A 38 -0.53 1.81 1.99
CA LEU A 38 -1.95 2.12 1.92
C LEU A 38 -2.22 3.62 2.16
N LEU A 39 -1.61 4.19 3.20
CA LEU A 39 -1.74 5.61 3.52
C LEU A 39 -1.18 6.50 2.40
N ASN A 40 -0.06 6.11 1.79
CA ASN A 40 0.52 6.86 0.67
C ASN A 40 -0.32 6.80 -0.63
N GLU A 41 -1.29 5.89 -0.72
CA GLU A 41 -2.21 5.81 -1.87
C GLU A 41 -3.49 6.63 -1.65
N CYS A 42 -3.86 6.86 -0.39
CA CYS A 42 -5.02 7.67 -0.02
C CYS A 42 -4.77 9.16 -0.33
N ARG A 43 -5.85 9.90 -0.57
CA ARG A 43 -5.79 11.31 -0.99
C ARG A 43 -6.14 12.27 0.14
N ASP A 44 -7.04 11.88 1.03
CA ASP A 44 -7.35 12.65 2.22
C ASP A 44 -6.26 12.53 3.30
N GLU A 45 -6.29 13.48 4.23
CA GLU A 45 -5.54 13.43 5.48
C GLU A 45 -5.97 12.22 6.32
N VAL A 46 -5.05 11.68 7.11
CA VAL A 46 -5.25 10.43 7.86
C VAL A 46 -6.46 10.48 8.79
N GLU A 47 -6.77 11.64 9.37
CA GLU A 47 -7.91 11.86 10.27
C GLU A 47 -9.27 11.77 9.59
N ALA A 48 -9.32 11.96 8.26
CA ALA A 48 -10.54 11.87 7.46
C ALA A 48 -10.77 10.47 6.86
N LEU A 49 -9.76 9.59 6.94
CA LEU A 49 -9.84 8.22 6.45
C LEU A 49 -10.68 7.34 7.38
N SER A 50 -11.52 6.48 6.79
CA SER A 50 -12.25 5.46 7.55
C SER A 50 -11.64 4.08 7.33
N PHE A 51 -11.17 3.46 8.42
CA PHE A 51 -10.51 2.16 8.41
C PHE A 51 -11.53 1.05 8.75
N GLU A 52 -12.14 0.47 7.72
CA GLU A 52 -13.21 -0.53 7.84
C GLU A 52 -13.00 -1.65 6.79
N ASP A 53 -13.66 -2.80 6.98
CA ASP A 53 -13.64 -3.94 6.04
C ASP A 53 -12.24 -4.45 5.63
N GLY A 54 -11.22 -4.22 6.47
CA GLY A 54 -9.84 -4.57 6.18
C GLY A 54 -9.21 -3.71 5.08
N GLY A 55 -9.71 -2.48 4.89
CA GLY A 55 -9.19 -1.47 3.98
C GLY A 55 -9.40 -0.05 4.51
N VAL A 56 -9.34 0.91 3.61
CA VAL A 56 -9.50 2.34 3.89
C VAL A 56 -10.46 2.95 2.89
N TYR A 57 -11.49 3.61 3.40
CA TYR A 57 -12.38 4.48 2.65
C TYR A 57 -11.84 5.92 2.70
N ASP A 58 -11.78 6.55 1.53
CA ASP A 58 -11.20 7.87 1.26
C ASP A 58 -12.22 8.74 0.50
N LEU A 59 -12.05 10.06 0.52
CA LEU A 59 -12.94 11.03 -0.15
C LEU A 59 -14.42 10.81 0.19
N GLY A 60 -14.71 10.66 1.49
CA GLY A 60 -16.08 10.43 1.98
C GLY A 60 -16.67 9.07 1.58
N GLY A 61 -15.84 8.08 1.25
CA GLY A 61 -16.25 6.72 0.89
C GLY A 61 -16.38 6.46 -0.61
N GLU A 62 -15.98 7.41 -1.44
CA GLU A 62 -15.96 7.24 -2.90
C GLU A 62 -14.92 6.20 -3.33
N PHE A 63 -13.76 6.16 -2.67
CA PHE A 63 -12.69 5.23 -2.98
C PHE A 63 -12.44 4.28 -1.81
N PHE A 64 -12.37 2.99 -2.10
CA PHE A 64 -11.97 1.95 -1.15
C PHE A 64 -10.61 1.37 -1.55
N TYR A 65 -9.62 1.51 -0.69
CA TYR A 65 -8.28 0.97 -0.86
C TYR A 65 -8.06 -0.24 0.05
N GLN A 66 -7.43 -1.29 -0.47
CA GLN A 66 -7.09 -2.47 0.30
C GLN A 66 -5.73 -3.03 -0.11
N VAL A 67 -4.94 -3.45 0.88
CA VAL A 67 -3.72 -4.21 0.62
C VAL A 67 -4.09 -5.61 0.16
N LYS A 68 -3.73 -5.94 -1.08
CA LYS A 68 -3.99 -7.25 -1.68
C LYS A 68 -2.90 -8.26 -1.37
N SER A 69 -1.65 -7.81 -1.29
CA SER A 69 -0.50 -8.62 -0.93
C SER A 69 0.64 -7.72 -0.45
N CYS A 70 1.41 -8.20 0.52
CA CYS A 70 2.66 -7.61 0.96
C CYS A 70 3.70 -8.72 1.03
N GLN A 71 4.88 -8.51 0.45
CA GLN A 71 5.94 -9.52 0.46
C GLN A 71 7.28 -8.86 0.71
N GLN A 72 8.05 -9.43 1.65
CA GLN A 72 9.44 -9.03 1.84
C GLN A 72 10.27 -9.48 0.63
N LEU A 73 11.06 -8.57 0.08
CA LEU A 73 11.99 -8.86 -0.99
C LEU A 73 13.38 -9.18 -0.45
N PRO A 74 14.13 -10.07 -1.13
CA PRO A 74 15.56 -10.15 -0.91
C PRO A 74 16.25 -8.87 -1.43
N PRO A 75 17.43 -8.49 -0.88
CA PRO A 75 18.10 -7.25 -1.25
C PRO A 75 18.38 -7.10 -2.74
N GLU A 76 18.76 -8.20 -3.42
CA GLU A 76 19.06 -8.22 -4.86
C GLU A 76 17.85 -7.86 -5.74
N ASP A 77 16.66 -8.36 -5.40
CA ASP A 77 15.44 -8.04 -6.14
C ASP A 77 15.00 -6.60 -5.87
N ALA A 78 15.16 -6.13 -4.63
CA ALA A 78 14.85 -4.75 -4.28
C ALA A 78 15.73 -3.75 -5.03
N GLU A 79 17.03 -4.02 -5.17
CA GLU A 79 17.95 -3.16 -5.91
C GLU A 79 17.55 -3.05 -7.39
N ILE A 80 17.10 -4.15 -8.01
CA ILE A 80 16.62 -4.15 -9.38
C ILE A 80 15.33 -3.32 -9.48
N LEU A 81 14.36 -3.58 -8.62
CA LEU A 81 13.05 -2.93 -8.68
C LEU A 81 13.12 -1.42 -8.41
N LEU A 82 14.00 -0.95 -7.52
CA LEU A 82 14.26 0.47 -7.27
C LEU A 82 14.69 1.26 -8.52
N ARG A 83 15.15 0.59 -9.58
CA ARG A 83 15.57 1.24 -10.83
C ARG A 83 14.43 1.42 -11.84
N TYR A 84 13.31 0.73 -11.66
CA TYR A 84 12.24 0.65 -12.67
C TYR A 84 10.85 1.01 -12.15
N LEU A 85 10.66 1.01 -10.82
CA LEU A 85 9.46 1.52 -10.15
C LEU A 85 9.70 2.96 -9.70
#